data_AF-A0A0C2CNN9-F1
#
_entry.id   AF-A0A0C2CNN9-F1
#
_cell.length_a   1.000
_cell.length_b   1.000
_cell.length_c   1.000
_cell.angle_alpha   90.00
_cell.angle_beta   90.00
_cell.angle_gamma   90.00
#
_symmetry.space_group_name_H-M   'P 1'
#
loop_
_entity.id
_entity.type
_entity.pdbx_description
1 polymer ?
#
loop_
_entity_poly.entity_id
_entity_poly.type
_entity_poly.pdbx_seq_one_letter_code
_entity_poly.pdbx_strand_id
1 'polypeptide(L)'
;MRRTCAAAAKWTWEPAGRDDEIIRAPIHCGSLWTEESWRGLDEKSNERAYVACSFHVANPGNWVFTPFIPRESANILYINVLYNTRSCDQYHDPKSCKETFNLYVKQYDRKVNDVDKETFNRTISTWSPVSVLTKDTTAVISETTQAVALQPNTKFVRFGFEENGVCVSLLTITVSVFFSR
;
A
#
# COMPACT_ATOMS: atom_id res chain seq x y z
N MET A 1 -1.98 -18.07 21.62
CA MET A 1 -0.76 -17.24 21.52
C MET A 1 -0.90 -16.32 20.31
N ARG A 2 -1.20 -15.03 20.53
CA ARG A 2 -1.27 -14.04 19.45
C ARG A 2 0.16 -13.73 19.02
N ARG A 3 0.57 -14.17 17.82
CA ARG A 3 1.86 -13.81 17.24
C ARG A 3 1.80 -12.32 16.90
N THR A 4 2.54 -11.51 17.63
CA THR A 4 2.82 -10.12 17.29
C THR A 4 3.85 -10.10 16.16
N CYS A 5 3.45 -9.67 14.97
CA CYS A 5 4.39 -9.34 13.89
C CYS A 5 4.98 -7.95 14.20
N ALA A 6 6.32 -7.86 14.20
CA ALA A 6 7.05 -6.62 14.36
C ALA A 6 7.06 -5.79 13.06
N ALA A 7 7.13 -4.46 13.21
CA ALA A 7 7.07 -3.34 12.25
C ALA A 7 8.29 -3.20 11.31
N ALA A 8 8.34 -2.35 10.25
CA ALA A 8 7.39 -1.59 9.40
C ALA A 8 8.09 -1.34 8.03
N ALA A 9 7.43 -1.50 6.88
CA ALA A 9 7.87 -0.82 5.65
C ALA A 9 7.90 0.70 5.88
N LYS A 10 8.80 1.40 5.19
CA LYS A 10 9.02 2.83 5.43
C LYS A 10 7.86 3.62 4.79
N TRP A 11 6.86 3.91 5.62
CA TRP A 11 5.82 4.88 5.31
C TRP A 11 6.29 6.25 5.75
N THR A 12 6.60 7.12 4.80
CA THR A 12 6.89 8.52 5.11
C THR A 12 5.67 9.36 4.75
N TRP A 13 5.17 10.04 5.78
CA TRP A 13 4.28 11.16 5.63
C TRP A 13 5.01 12.36 6.21
N GLU A 14 5.39 13.30 5.35
CA GLU A 14 6.07 14.53 5.75
C GLU A 14 5.08 15.69 5.61
N PRO A 15 4.43 16.13 6.70
CA PRO A 15 3.92 17.49 6.75
C PRO A 15 5.14 18.40 6.89
N ALA A 16 5.20 19.48 6.11
CA ALA A 16 6.27 20.44 6.25
C ALA A 16 6.32 20.98 7.70
N GLY A 17 7.31 20.52 8.47
CA GLY A 17 7.65 21.02 9.80
C GLY A 17 6.77 20.53 10.95
N ARG A 18 7.06 19.33 11.47
CA ARG A 18 7.11 19.01 12.91
C ARG A 18 7.66 17.61 13.12
N ASP A 19 8.66 17.52 14.00
CA ASP A 19 9.21 16.25 14.49
C ASP A 19 8.11 15.47 15.21
N ASP A 20 7.44 14.50 14.58
CA ASP A 20 6.53 13.58 15.27
C ASP A 20 6.45 12.21 14.55
N GLU A 21 7.00 11.20 15.24
CA GLU A 21 6.61 9.78 15.27
C GLU A 21 6.19 9.10 13.94
N ILE A 22 7.12 8.31 13.38
CA ILE A 22 6.80 7.25 12.40
C ILE A 22 5.65 6.41 12.99
N ILE A 23 4.44 6.54 12.44
CA ILE A 23 3.27 5.77 12.89
C ILE A 23 3.50 4.30 12.54
N ARG A 24 4.12 3.57 13.47
CA ARG A 24 4.22 2.11 13.48
C ARG A 24 2.86 1.53 13.86
N ALA A 25 1.87 1.63 12.98
CA ALA A 25 0.60 0.94 13.19
C ALA A 25 0.78 -0.56 12.83
N PRO A 26 0.41 -1.49 13.72
CA PRO A 26 0.41 -2.91 13.39
C PRO A 26 -0.62 -3.19 12.29
N ILE A 27 -0.22 -3.95 11.28
CA ILE A 27 -1.10 -4.44 10.22
C ILE A 27 -2.03 -5.49 10.81
N HIS A 28 -3.35 -5.30 10.63
CA HIS A 28 -4.29 -6.38 10.84
C HIS A 28 -4.17 -7.38 9.67
N CYS A 29 -3.84 -8.62 10.03
CA CYS A 29 -3.53 -9.75 9.16
C CYS A 29 -4.67 -10.07 8.17
N GLY A 30 -4.47 -9.70 6.90
CA GLY A 30 -5.15 -10.24 5.73
C GLY A 30 -4.33 -11.37 5.11
N SER A 31 -4.03 -12.38 5.92
CA SER A 31 -3.50 -13.75 5.67
C SER A 31 -2.37 -14.05 4.66
N LEU A 32 -1.92 -13.15 3.77
CA LEU A 32 -0.91 -13.48 2.73
C LEU A 32 0.18 -12.42 2.51
N TRP A 33 -0.07 -11.15 2.85
CA TRP A 33 0.98 -10.13 2.84
C TRP A 33 1.96 -10.35 4.01
N THR A 34 3.25 -10.43 3.70
CA THR A 34 4.33 -10.58 4.67
C THR A 34 5.30 -9.41 4.60
N GLU A 35 5.98 -9.13 5.71
CA GLU A 35 7.02 -8.13 5.74
C GLU A 35 8.40 -8.77 5.61
N GLU A 36 9.17 -8.35 4.60
CA GLU A 36 10.51 -8.87 4.31
C GLU A 36 11.54 -7.75 4.29
N SER A 37 12.82 -8.11 4.44
CA SER A 37 13.92 -7.15 4.27
C SER A 37 14.40 -7.17 2.82
N TRP A 38 14.75 -6.00 2.29
CA TRP A 38 15.38 -5.84 0.98
C TRP A 38 16.58 -4.89 1.07
N ARG A 39 17.47 -4.93 0.07
CA ARG A 39 18.59 -3.98 -0.03
C ARG A 39 18.06 -2.67 -0.58
N GLY A 40 18.11 -1.61 0.21
CA GLY A 40 17.62 -0.29 -0.18
C GLY A 40 18.30 0.25 -1.44
N LEU A 41 17.83 1.38 -1.95
CA LEU A 41 18.34 1.96 -3.20
C LEU A 41 19.84 2.31 -3.14
N ASP A 42 20.38 2.54 -1.94
CA ASP A 42 21.82 2.76 -1.72
C ASP A 42 22.66 1.46 -1.69
N GLU A 43 22.00 0.30 -1.85
CA GLU A 43 22.49 -1.08 -1.77
C GLU A 43 23.15 -1.47 -0.44
N LYS A 44 23.30 -0.52 0.48
CA LYS A 44 24.03 -0.66 1.75
C LYS A 44 23.08 -0.83 2.92
N SER A 45 21.96 -0.12 2.87
CA SER A 45 20.90 -0.20 3.86
C SER A 45 20.05 -1.45 3.66
N ASN A 46 19.55 -1.98 4.77
CA ASN A 46 18.48 -2.97 4.76
C ASN A 46 17.19 -2.23 5.07
N GLU A 47 16.30 -2.18 4.09
CA GLU A 47 14.97 -1.60 4.21
C GLU A 47 13.93 -2.72 4.32
N ARG A 48 12.69 -2.37 4.67
CA ARG A 48 11.58 -3.32 4.82
C ARG A 48 10.58 -3.11 3.69
N ALA A 49 10.06 -4.20 3.15
CA ALA A 49 9.06 -4.22 2.09
C ALA A 49 7.86 -5.08 2.53
N TYR A 50 6.68 -4.76 1.99
CA TYR A 50 5.52 -5.65 2.06
C TYR A 50 5.42 -6.46 0.79
N VAL A 51 5.34 -7.78 0.93
CA VAL A 51 5.32 -8.70 -0.20
C VAL A 51 4.09 -9.60 -0.17
N ALA A 52 3.55 -9.90 -1.33
CA ALA A 52 2.52 -10.92 -1.50
C ALA A 52 2.74 -11.63 -2.83
N CYS A 53 2.45 -12.94 -2.87
CA CYS A 53 2.66 -13.75 -4.07
C CYS A 53 1.72 -14.97 -4.04
N SER A 54 0.52 -14.78 -4.58
CA SER A 54 -0.56 -15.78 -4.53
C SER A 54 -0.90 -16.36 -5.91
N PHE A 55 0.07 -16.44 -6.83
CA PHE A 55 -0.11 -16.85 -8.23
C PHE A 55 -0.75 -18.25 -8.43
N HIS A 56 -0.58 -19.13 -7.44
CA HIS A 56 -1.05 -20.51 -7.44
C HIS A 56 -2.45 -20.68 -6.81
N VAL A 57 -3.01 -19.61 -6.25
CA VAL A 57 -4.34 -19.59 -5.62
C VAL A 57 -5.35 -18.97 -6.60
N ALA A 58 -6.55 -19.54 -6.68
CA ALA A 58 -7.61 -18.98 -7.50
C ALA A 58 -8.25 -17.76 -6.82
N ASN A 59 -8.24 -16.61 -7.49
CA ASN A 59 -8.85 -15.34 -7.02
C ASN A 59 -8.50 -14.96 -5.56
N PRO A 60 -7.21 -14.78 -5.22
CA PRO A 60 -6.77 -14.62 -3.83
C PRO A 60 -7.29 -13.34 -3.16
N GLY A 61 -7.31 -12.20 -3.88
CA GLY A 61 -7.90 -10.94 -3.39
C GLY A 61 -7.40 -10.48 -2.03
N ASN A 62 -6.08 -10.43 -1.82
CA ASN A 62 -5.46 -10.06 -0.55
C ASN A 62 -5.22 -8.56 -0.44
N TRP A 63 -5.48 -8.00 0.73
CA TRP A 63 -5.37 -6.56 0.95
C TRP A 63 -4.34 -6.21 2.02
N VAL A 64 -3.60 -5.12 1.77
CA VAL A 64 -2.81 -4.42 2.78
C VAL A 64 -3.14 -2.93 2.75
N PHE A 65 -3.13 -2.28 3.90
CA PHE A 65 -3.57 -0.89 4.04
C PHE A 65 -2.53 -0.03 4.73
N THR A 66 -2.54 1.25 4.41
CA THR A 66 -1.75 2.26 5.14
C THR A 66 -2.35 2.53 6.52
N PRO A 67 -1.60 3.16 7.43
CA PRO A 67 -2.19 3.86 8.57
C PRO A 67 -3.17 4.96 8.11
N PHE A 68 -3.90 5.55 9.06
CA PHE A 68 -4.66 6.76 8.79
C PHE A 68 -3.71 7.94 8.55
N ILE A 69 -3.87 8.60 7.41
CA ILE A 69 -3.15 9.81 7.03
C ILE A 69 -4.08 10.99 7.32
N PRO A 70 -3.68 11.97 8.16
CA PRO A 70 -4.49 13.17 8.38
C PRO A 70 -4.55 14.02 7.11
N ARG A 71 -5.71 14.63 6.83
CA ARG A 71 -5.87 15.56 5.70
C ARG A 71 -5.02 16.82 5.85
N GLU A 72 -4.96 17.35 7.07
CA GLU A 72 -4.49 18.70 7.36
C GLU A 72 -5.22 19.77 6.51
N SER A 73 -4.50 20.67 5.84
CA SER A 73 -5.03 21.69 4.92
C SER A 73 -4.95 21.26 3.46
N ALA A 74 -4.63 19.99 3.18
CA ALA A 74 -4.49 19.50 1.80
C ALA A 74 -5.86 19.37 1.10
N ASN A 75 -5.87 19.72 -0.19
CA ASN A 75 -6.98 19.41 -1.10
C ASN A 75 -6.66 18.24 -2.03
N ILE A 76 -5.37 17.94 -2.22
CA ILE A 76 -4.87 16.84 -3.04
C ILE A 76 -3.74 16.16 -2.26
N LEU A 77 -3.76 14.83 -2.21
CA LEU A 77 -2.62 14.01 -1.77
C LEU A 77 -1.92 13.42 -2.98
N TYR A 78 -0.60 13.31 -2.92
CA TYR A 78 0.20 12.59 -3.89
C TYR A 78 0.77 11.35 -3.22
N ILE A 79 0.39 10.18 -3.71
CA ILE A 79 0.96 8.90 -3.26
C ILE A 79 1.97 8.43 -4.28
N ASN A 80 3.23 8.37 -3.86
CA ASN A 80 4.33 7.78 -4.61
C ASN A 80 4.57 6.36 -4.09
N VAL A 81 4.60 5.40 -5.01
CA VAL A 81 4.77 3.98 -4.72
C VAL A 81 5.99 3.49 -5.49
N LEU A 82 6.99 3.03 -4.75
CA LEU A 82 8.15 2.32 -5.25
C LEU A 82 7.91 0.81 -5.05
N TYR A 83 7.96 0.03 -6.12
CA TYR A 83 7.59 -1.38 -6.08
C TYR A 83 8.31 -2.21 -7.14
N ASN A 84 8.25 -3.53 -6.99
CA ASN A 84 8.58 -4.47 -8.05
C ASN A 84 7.44 -5.49 -8.22
N THR A 85 7.36 -6.09 -9.40
CA THR A 85 6.54 -7.28 -9.63
C THR A 85 7.35 -8.31 -10.40
N ARG A 86 6.95 -9.58 -10.27
CA ARG A 86 7.53 -10.69 -11.03
C ARG A 86 6.63 -11.06 -12.20
N SER A 87 7.26 -11.42 -13.31
CA SER A 87 6.53 -11.81 -14.51
C SER A 87 5.91 -13.19 -14.36
N CYS A 88 4.73 -13.40 -14.93
CA CYS A 88 4.03 -14.69 -14.87
C CYS A 88 4.78 -15.81 -15.57
N ASP A 89 5.60 -15.47 -16.59
CA ASP A 89 6.44 -16.43 -17.32
C ASP A 89 7.49 -17.10 -16.43
N GLN A 90 7.74 -16.56 -15.24
CA GLN A 90 8.66 -17.15 -14.25
C GLN A 90 8.04 -18.31 -13.45
N TYR A 91 6.75 -18.61 -13.61
CA TYR A 91 6.04 -19.62 -12.83
C TYR A 91 5.52 -20.76 -13.72
N HIS A 92 5.68 -22.00 -13.23
CA HIS A 92 5.07 -23.18 -13.83
C HIS A 92 3.65 -23.38 -13.27
N ASP A 93 2.70 -23.74 -14.13
CA ASP A 93 1.28 -23.99 -13.81
C ASP A 93 0.58 -22.94 -12.91
N PRO A 94 0.63 -21.63 -13.26
CA PRO A 94 -0.10 -20.61 -12.51
C PRO A 94 -1.61 -20.80 -12.64
N LYS A 95 -2.35 -20.64 -11.53
CA LYS A 95 -3.82 -20.71 -11.54
C LYS A 95 -4.49 -19.38 -11.81
N SER A 96 -3.92 -18.27 -11.32
CA SER A 96 -4.48 -16.93 -11.45
C SER A 96 -3.40 -15.86 -11.47
N CYS A 97 -2.22 -16.17 -12.04
CA CYS A 97 -1.12 -15.20 -12.08
C CYS A 97 -1.53 -13.91 -12.78
N LYS A 98 -1.17 -12.78 -12.18
CA LYS A 98 -1.26 -11.45 -12.76
C LYS A 98 0.06 -10.72 -12.60
N GLU A 99 0.29 -9.71 -13.43
CA GLU A 99 1.47 -8.84 -13.36
C GLU A 99 1.11 -7.44 -12.85
N THR A 100 -0.17 -7.26 -12.47
CA THR A 100 -0.75 -5.99 -12.01
C THR A 100 -1.42 -6.13 -10.64
N PHE A 101 -1.44 -5.02 -9.90
CA PHE A 101 -2.17 -4.87 -8.64
C PHE A 101 -2.91 -3.55 -8.60
N ASN A 102 -3.87 -3.43 -7.68
CA ASN A 102 -4.73 -2.26 -7.62
C ASN A 102 -4.40 -1.40 -6.40
N LEU A 103 -4.39 -0.09 -6.61
CA LEU A 103 -4.35 0.93 -5.57
C LEU A 103 -5.75 1.50 -5.36
N TYR A 104 -6.17 1.58 -4.10
CA TYR A 104 -7.44 2.12 -3.65
C TYR A 104 -7.25 3.22 -2.62
N VAL A 105 -8.27 4.05 -2.45
CA VAL A 105 -8.35 5.06 -1.40
C VAL A 105 -9.71 5.03 -0.72
N LYS A 106 -9.70 5.30 0.59
CA LYS A 106 -10.90 5.61 1.35
C LYS A 106 -10.68 6.89 2.15
N GLN A 107 -11.69 7.74 2.13
CA GLN A 107 -11.70 9.03 2.81
C GLN A 107 -12.67 8.97 3.99
N TYR A 108 -12.29 9.55 5.11
CA TYR A 108 -12.98 9.41 6.38
C TYR A 108 -13.15 10.77 7.05
N ASP A 109 -14.30 10.99 7.67
CA ASP A 109 -14.58 12.14 8.52
C ASP A 109 -14.12 11.95 9.98
N ARG A 110 -13.79 10.70 10.36
CA ARG A 110 -13.23 10.30 11.67
C ARG A 110 -12.44 8.99 11.55
N LYS A 111 -11.54 8.73 12.50
CA LYS A 111 -10.84 7.43 12.59
C LYS A 111 -11.84 6.33 12.97
N VAL A 112 -11.84 5.23 12.23
CA VAL A 112 -12.64 4.02 12.49
C VAL A 112 -11.78 2.77 12.32
N ASN A 113 -12.14 1.66 12.97
CA ASN A 113 -11.53 0.38 12.64
C ASN A 113 -12.39 -0.33 11.60
N ASP A 114 -12.01 -0.25 10.34
CA ASP A 114 -12.73 -0.84 9.20
C ASP A 114 -11.90 -1.82 8.38
N VAL A 115 -10.69 -2.14 8.85
CA VAL A 115 -9.72 -3.03 8.18
C VAL A 115 -9.54 -4.36 8.89
N ASP A 116 -10.27 -4.61 9.99
CA ASP A 116 -10.42 -5.98 10.47
C ASP A 116 -11.19 -6.81 9.43
N LYS A 117 -10.92 -8.11 9.38
CA LYS A 117 -11.42 -8.98 8.31
C LYS A 117 -12.94 -8.93 8.13
N GLU A 118 -13.72 -8.92 9.22
CA GLU A 118 -15.18 -8.95 9.14
C GLU A 118 -15.74 -7.61 8.67
N THR A 119 -15.28 -6.50 9.26
CA THR A 119 -15.72 -5.16 8.86
C THR A 119 -15.26 -4.84 7.44
N PHE A 120 -14.04 -5.21 7.06
CA PHE A 120 -13.51 -4.96 5.73
C PHE A 120 -14.35 -5.67 4.66
N ASN A 121 -14.68 -6.95 4.87
CA ASN A 121 -15.52 -7.71 3.93
C ASN A 121 -16.89 -7.03 3.69
N ARG A 122 -17.46 -6.37 4.69
CA ARG A 122 -18.72 -5.63 4.56
C ARG A 122 -18.55 -4.25 3.93
N THR A 123 -17.35 -3.68 3.98
CA THR A 123 -17.07 -2.30 3.58
C THR A 123 -16.17 -2.19 2.36
N ILE A 124 -15.75 -3.30 1.74
CA ILE A 124 -14.88 -3.31 0.56
C ILE A 124 -15.45 -2.45 -0.58
N SER A 125 -16.77 -2.47 -0.80
CA SER A 125 -17.45 -1.66 -1.81
C SER A 125 -17.40 -0.14 -1.56
N THR A 126 -16.96 0.28 -0.37
CA THR A 126 -16.79 1.70 -0.01
C THR A 126 -15.41 2.25 -0.34
N TRP A 127 -14.48 1.41 -0.83
CA TRP A 127 -13.16 1.82 -1.27
C TRP A 127 -13.18 2.22 -2.74
N SER A 128 -12.62 3.39 -3.05
CA SER A 128 -12.58 3.92 -4.41
C SER A 128 -11.30 3.49 -5.12
N PRO A 129 -11.36 2.96 -6.36
CA PRO A 129 -10.16 2.65 -7.13
C PRO A 129 -9.41 3.95 -7.48
N VAL A 130 -8.08 3.91 -7.38
CA VAL A 130 -7.18 5.00 -7.77
C VAL A 130 -6.45 4.65 -9.06
N SER A 131 -5.79 3.50 -9.10
CA SER A 131 -4.99 3.09 -10.26
C SER A 131 -4.75 1.58 -10.27
N VAL A 132 -4.50 1.04 -11.47
CA VAL A 132 -3.98 -0.31 -11.68
C VAL A 132 -2.49 -0.16 -11.98
N LEU A 133 -1.63 -0.70 -11.12
CA LEU A 133 -0.18 -0.57 -11.20
C LEU A 133 0.42 -1.82 -11.86
N THR A 134 1.45 -1.60 -12.69
CA THR A 134 2.15 -2.63 -13.47
C THR A 134 3.63 -2.30 -13.56
N LYS A 135 4.47 -3.30 -13.82
CA LYS A 135 5.92 -3.12 -13.94
C LYS A 135 6.27 -2.14 -15.06
N ASP A 136 7.18 -1.22 -14.78
CA ASP A 136 7.98 -0.52 -15.79
C ASP A 136 9.01 -1.49 -16.40
N THR A 137 8.85 -1.83 -17.67
CA THR A 137 9.73 -2.77 -18.37
C THR A 137 11.13 -2.21 -18.63
N THR A 138 11.34 -0.91 -18.44
CA THR A 138 12.64 -0.23 -18.63
C THR A 138 13.44 -0.13 -17.33
N ALA A 139 12.82 -0.40 -16.18
CA ALA A 139 13.42 -0.27 -14.86
C ALA A 139 13.37 -1.59 -14.07
N VAL A 140 14.36 -1.78 -13.19
CA VAL A 140 14.38 -2.92 -12.24
C VAL A 140 13.32 -2.72 -11.16
N ILE A 141 13.18 -1.48 -10.70
CA ILE A 141 12.20 -1.04 -9.71
C ILE A 141 11.28 -0.04 -10.40
N SER A 142 9.98 -0.23 -10.25
CA SER A 142 8.96 0.66 -10.79
C SER A 142 8.61 1.72 -9.75
N GLU A 143 8.41 2.95 -10.22
CA GLU A 143 7.97 4.07 -9.39
C GLU A 143 6.72 4.68 -10.02
N THR A 144 5.68 4.92 -9.23
CA THR A 144 4.45 5.53 -9.73
C THR A 144 3.90 6.52 -8.73
N THR A 145 3.58 7.72 -9.19
CA THR A 145 2.91 8.75 -8.40
C THR A 145 1.47 8.94 -8.87
N GLN A 146 0.53 8.93 -7.93
CA GLN A 146 -0.90 9.19 -8.19
C GLN A 146 -1.39 10.37 -7.35
N ALA A 147 -2.23 11.22 -7.96
CA ALA A 147 -2.85 12.35 -7.28
C ALA A 147 -4.30 11.99 -6.89
N VAL A 148 -4.67 12.25 -5.64
CA VAL A 148 -6.01 11.99 -5.11
C VAL A 148 -6.61 13.26 -4.52
N ALA A 149 -7.70 13.73 -5.14
CA ALA A 149 -8.46 14.87 -4.64
C ALA A 149 -9.29 14.49 -3.40
N LEU A 150 -9.32 15.39 -2.42
CA LEU A 150 -10.00 15.18 -1.14
C LEU A 150 -11.37 15.85 -1.13
N GLN A 151 -12.39 15.11 -0.67
CA GLN A 151 -13.75 15.63 -0.51
C GLN A 151 -13.80 16.67 0.62
N PRO A 152 -14.70 17.67 0.60
CA PRO A 152 -14.72 18.75 1.59
C PRO A 152 -14.78 18.31 3.07
N ASN A 153 -15.45 17.20 3.37
CA ASN A 153 -15.62 16.68 4.73
C ASN A 153 -14.53 15.67 5.18
N THR A 154 -13.57 15.34 4.31
CA THR A 154 -12.48 14.42 4.64
C THR A 154 -11.62 15.00 5.75
N LYS A 155 -11.34 14.18 6.77
CA LYS A 155 -10.38 14.47 7.84
C LYS A 155 -9.21 13.49 7.86
N PHE A 156 -9.44 12.25 7.44
CA PHE A 156 -8.42 11.22 7.32
C PHE A 156 -8.54 10.48 5.99
N VAL A 157 -7.43 9.95 5.52
CA VAL A 157 -7.34 9.15 4.29
C VAL A 157 -6.60 7.86 4.61
N ARG A 158 -6.97 6.79 3.94
CA ARG A 158 -6.23 5.53 3.95
C ARG A 158 -6.11 5.01 2.52
N PHE A 159 -4.94 4.50 2.17
CA PHE A 159 -4.75 3.77 0.93
C PHE A 159 -4.78 2.26 1.17
N GLY A 160 -5.26 1.52 0.18
CA GLY A 160 -5.33 0.07 0.19
C GLY A 160 -4.70 -0.49 -1.07
N PHE A 161 -3.99 -1.58 -0.95
CA PHE A 161 -3.36 -2.30 -2.05
C PHE A 161 -3.95 -3.69 -2.13
N GLU A 162 -4.50 -4.05 -3.29
CA GLU A 162 -5.07 -5.36 -3.54
C GLU A 162 -4.13 -6.19 -4.42
N GLU A 163 -3.64 -7.29 -3.87
CA GLU A 163 -2.98 -8.37 -4.60
C GLU A 163 -4.01 -9.41 -5.01
N ASN A 164 -4.22 -9.56 -6.32
CA ASN A 164 -5.19 -10.51 -6.85
C ASN A 164 -4.56 -11.47 -7.87
N GLY A 165 -3.45 -12.10 -7.48
CA GLY A 165 -2.68 -13.06 -8.27
C GLY A 165 -1.27 -12.58 -8.64
N VAL A 166 -0.86 -11.38 -8.22
CA VAL A 166 0.47 -10.85 -8.53
C VAL A 166 1.50 -11.24 -7.48
N CYS A 167 2.73 -11.41 -7.91
CA CYS A 167 3.88 -11.48 -7.02
C CYS A 167 4.56 -10.11 -6.97
N VAL A 168 4.31 -9.37 -5.90
CA VAL A 168 4.63 -7.95 -5.75
C VAL A 168 5.42 -7.71 -4.47
N SER A 169 6.37 -6.79 -4.52
CA SER A 169 6.96 -6.16 -3.33
C SER A 169 6.72 -4.65 -3.36
N LEU A 170 6.01 -4.14 -2.36
CA LEU A 170 5.89 -2.71 -2.07
C LEU A 170 7.12 -2.30 -1.25
N LEU A 171 8.02 -1.52 -1.85
CA LEU A 171 9.31 -1.17 -1.28
C LEU A 171 9.23 0.08 -0.41
N THR A 172 8.77 1.19 -1.01
CA THR A 172 8.63 2.49 -0.34
C THR A 172 7.32 3.12 -0.75
N ILE A 173 6.60 3.68 0.22
CA ILE A 173 5.37 4.42 -0.06
C ILE A 173 5.44 5.75 0.67
N THR A 174 5.42 6.80 -0.13
CA THR A 174 5.51 8.19 0.34
C THR A 174 4.21 8.88 0.02
N VAL A 175 3.64 9.58 1.01
CA VAL A 175 2.46 10.42 0.80
C VAL A 175 2.84 11.87 1.07
N SER A 176 2.72 12.71 0.05
CA SER A 176 3.06 14.13 0.10
C SER A 176 1.88 15.02 -0.24
N VAL A 177 2.00 16.27 0.18
CA VAL A 177 1.02 17.34 -0.08
C VAL A 177 1.74 18.49 -0.76
N PHE A 178 1.14 19.06 -1.80
CA PHE A 178 1.61 20.32 -2.38
C PHE A 178 0.65 21.44 -1.99
N PHE A 179 1.18 22.44 -1.30
CA PHE A 179 0.47 23.69 -1.06
C PHE A 179 0.80 24.64 -2.20
N SER A 180 -0.21 24.97 -3.03
CA SER A 180 -0.10 26.17 -3.87
C SER A 180 -0.05 27.37 -2.94
N ARG A 181 1.10 28.03 -2.84
CA ARG A 181 1.20 29.34 -2.20
C ARG A 181 0.45 30.40 -3.00
#